data_AF-A0A2S2Q016-F1
#
_entry.id   AF-A0A2S2Q016-F1
#
_cell.length_a   1.000
_cell.length_b   1.000
_cell.length_c   1.000
_cell.angle_alpha   90.00
_cell.angle_beta   90.00
_cell.angle_gamma   90.00
#
_symmetry.space_group_name_H-M   'P 1'
#
loop_
_entity.id
_entity.type
_entity.pdbx_description
1 polymer ?
#
loop_
_entity_poly.entity_id
_entity_poly.type
_entity_poly.pdbx_seq_one_letter_code
_entity_poly.pdbx_strand_id
1 'polypeptide(L)'
;MNAATRWLSVLVWLWSLSAATVADEEKVCGSIVVRNTGDRLSQLHNCTVIRGHVQIVLLDATKPSDFDIISFPQLREITQYLVVYRVAGLTSLGKLFPNLMLIRGLHSPQSTFPGLSLMIHDNGDLREIGLYSLTNITRGSIIISRNARLCYANTIDWGQITNGVSNDANIINDNEAANKCQGCSNSGCPEDRCWSQEHGRCQLGRLKGCHPLCAGGCHVPNSAKHCFACTAYLYKGECIKECPHGLYGHLGECLTGEKCCRIPVTREESTPDDLNLNYIPFDRVCREECPYGFEVTPDKKNCTLCTKTKNGNCQRNCNSFKISDEVLRRNDEYRLHTNCTTIKSLEIEVKFGTSEDVERRLEEYIGKVEVILDQLKIIRSYSLTSLNFLRNLHEIRGENTANKIALVVRGNKNLQKLWTTKENETRAVKILNGTVSFHYNPKLCMSEIYKFGNLSSLPAFSDIEVSNISNGDQFACIVYNLLVETVKIETQSIVIRMQKPVEVDNLERFLVYFIEAAKWNETIETTECEGSSWKIDDISSKRVLNETEIYHVITNLEPNTEYIYYVKTYTIASTTSMSDIFRNK
;
A
#
# COMPACT_ATOMS: atom_id res chain seq x y z
N MET A 1 -4.32 22.47 -85.29
CA MET A 1 -3.18 21.58 -85.01
C MET A 1 -1.93 22.44 -84.84
N ASN A 2 -1.19 22.49 -83.74
CA ASN A 2 -1.41 22.01 -82.38
C ASN A 2 -0.66 22.98 -81.45
N ALA A 3 -1.41 23.64 -80.57
CA ALA A 3 -0.91 24.38 -79.43
C ALA A 3 -0.73 23.40 -78.27
N ALA A 4 0.44 22.76 -78.16
CA ALA A 4 0.76 21.90 -77.03
C ALA A 4 2.27 21.64 -76.96
N THR A 5 3.06 22.59 -76.46
CA THR A 5 4.45 22.31 -75.97
C THR A 5 5.13 23.49 -75.24
N ARG A 6 4.40 24.51 -74.78
CA ARG A 6 4.99 25.66 -74.06
C ARG A 6 4.37 25.95 -72.68
N TRP A 7 3.83 24.92 -72.02
CA TRP A 7 3.20 25.03 -70.70
C TRP A 7 3.74 24.06 -69.64
N LEU A 8 4.93 23.48 -69.82
CA LEU A 8 5.50 22.52 -68.86
C LEU A 8 6.71 23.03 -68.06
N SER A 9 7.17 24.27 -68.28
CA SER A 9 8.39 24.78 -67.62
C SER A 9 8.13 25.79 -66.49
N VAL A 10 6.88 26.22 -66.27
CA VAL A 10 6.53 27.24 -65.25
C VAL A 10 5.72 26.65 -64.08
N LEU A 11 5.17 25.43 -64.23
CA LEU A 11 4.43 24.75 -63.16
C LEU A 11 5.30 23.95 -62.19
N VAL A 12 6.59 23.75 -62.49
CA VAL A 12 7.53 23.02 -61.61
C VAL A 12 8.21 23.94 -60.59
N TRP A 13 8.12 25.26 -60.75
CA TRP A 13 8.71 26.26 -59.83
C TRP A 13 7.68 26.99 -58.95
N LEU A 14 6.44 26.49 -58.87
CA LEU A 14 5.41 26.96 -57.94
C LEU A 14 4.81 25.83 -57.06
N TRP A 15 5.44 24.64 -57.06
CA TRP A 15 5.15 23.54 -56.12
C TRP A 15 6.25 23.37 -55.06
N SER A 16 7.10 24.38 -54.85
CA SER A 16 8.19 24.39 -53.88
C SER A 16 8.01 25.39 -52.72
N LEU A 17 6.82 25.95 -52.53
CA LEU A 17 6.43 26.70 -51.32
C LEU A 17 4.95 26.48 -50.98
N SER A 18 4.61 25.29 -50.53
CA SER A 18 3.44 25.02 -49.66
C SER A 18 3.53 23.61 -49.08
N ALA A 19 4.68 23.21 -48.57
CA ALA A 19 4.70 22.29 -47.43
C ALA A 19 4.55 23.14 -46.17
N ALA A 20 3.40 23.81 -46.04
CA ALA A 20 2.94 24.17 -44.72
C ALA A 20 2.73 22.82 -44.02
N THR A 21 3.63 22.51 -43.07
CA THR A 21 3.41 21.48 -42.08
C THR A 21 2.00 21.68 -41.54
N VAL A 22 1.06 20.84 -41.96
CA VAL A 22 -0.22 20.70 -41.26
C VAL A 22 0.20 20.20 -39.89
N ALA A 23 0.27 21.13 -38.93
CA ALA A 23 0.31 20.77 -37.53
C ALA A 23 -1.00 20.02 -37.32
N ASP A 24 -0.91 18.69 -37.16
CA ASP A 24 -2.06 17.87 -36.80
C ASP A 24 -2.70 18.54 -35.58
N GLU A 25 -3.92 19.02 -35.74
CA GLU A 25 -4.60 19.83 -34.73
C GLU A 25 -4.79 18.94 -33.50
N GLU A 26 -4.15 19.31 -32.38
CA GLU A 26 -4.15 18.50 -31.16
C GLU A 26 -5.58 18.31 -30.64
N LYS A 27 -6.14 17.13 -30.83
CA LYS A 27 -7.50 16.81 -30.36
C LYS A 27 -7.42 16.19 -28.98
N VAL A 28 -8.02 16.88 -28.03
CA VAL A 28 -8.14 16.41 -26.65
C VAL A 28 -9.48 15.70 -26.45
N CYS A 29 -9.43 14.48 -25.95
CA CYS A 29 -10.61 13.67 -25.63
C CYS A 29 -10.67 13.38 -24.12
N GLY A 30 -11.86 13.12 -23.59
CA GLY A 30 -12.05 12.71 -22.18
C GLY A 30 -11.77 11.23 -21.95
N SER A 31 -12.07 10.72 -20.75
CA SER A 31 -11.96 9.29 -20.43
C SER A 31 -12.79 8.41 -21.37
N ILE A 32 -12.22 7.29 -21.81
CA ILE A 32 -12.86 6.34 -22.71
C ILE A 32 -12.89 4.97 -22.06
N VAL A 33 -14.08 4.37 -22.02
CA VAL A 33 -14.30 3.01 -21.50
C VAL A 33 -14.96 2.17 -22.58
N VAL A 34 -14.23 1.19 -23.10
CA VAL A 34 -14.69 0.20 -24.07
C VAL A 34 -14.98 -1.08 -23.30
N ARG A 35 -16.23 -1.54 -23.33
CA ARG A 35 -16.68 -2.71 -22.57
C ARG A 35 -17.74 -3.49 -23.34
N ASN A 36 -17.70 -4.82 -23.24
CA ASN A 36 -18.59 -5.79 -23.89
C ASN A 36 -18.50 -5.84 -25.42
N THR A 37 -18.52 -4.70 -26.12
CA THR A 37 -18.39 -4.62 -27.58
C THR A 37 -17.26 -3.68 -28.01
N GLY A 38 -16.65 -3.98 -29.16
CA GLY A 38 -15.55 -3.20 -29.74
C GLY A 38 -15.97 -1.87 -30.36
N ASP A 39 -17.27 -1.60 -30.56
CA ASP A 39 -17.76 -0.43 -31.32
C ASP A 39 -17.29 0.91 -30.73
N ARG A 40 -17.12 0.95 -29.40
CA ARG A 40 -16.66 2.14 -28.68
C ARG A 40 -15.18 2.45 -28.89
N LEU A 41 -14.39 1.56 -29.48
CA LEU A 41 -13.01 1.86 -29.90
C LEU A 41 -12.99 3.05 -30.87
N SER A 42 -14.04 3.24 -31.66
CA SER A 42 -14.16 4.38 -32.58
C SER A 42 -14.09 5.75 -31.88
N GLN A 43 -14.36 5.83 -30.57
CA GLN A 43 -14.23 7.06 -29.77
C GLN A 43 -12.77 7.55 -29.68
N LEU A 44 -11.80 6.67 -29.91
CA LEU A 44 -10.37 7.00 -29.93
C LEU A 44 -9.94 7.65 -31.26
N HIS A 45 -10.79 7.69 -32.29
CA HIS A 45 -10.42 8.28 -33.58
C HIS A 45 -10.06 9.77 -33.45
N ASN A 46 -8.92 10.09 -34.06
CA ASN A 46 -8.30 11.41 -34.10
C ASN A 46 -7.90 11.96 -32.72
N CYS A 47 -8.05 11.22 -31.62
CA CYS A 47 -7.63 11.71 -30.30
C CYS A 47 -6.10 11.71 -30.21
N THR A 48 -5.52 12.87 -29.90
CA THR A 48 -4.08 13.03 -29.67
C THR A 48 -3.73 12.86 -28.21
N VAL A 49 -4.59 13.39 -27.32
CA VAL A 49 -4.42 13.35 -25.87
C VAL A 49 -5.72 12.89 -25.20
N ILE A 50 -5.62 11.92 -24.29
CA ILE A 50 -6.73 11.54 -23.40
C ILE A 50 -6.55 12.22 -22.05
N ARG A 51 -7.40 13.20 -21.76
CA ARG A 51 -7.56 13.80 -20.43
C ARG A 51 -8.46 12.92 -19.58
N GLY A 52 -7.86 11.88 -19.01
CA GLY A 52 -8.57 10.83 -18.31
C GLY A 52 -7.85 9.49 -18.44
N HIS A 53 -8.64 8.43 -18.41
CA HIS A 53 -8.17 7.06 -18.57
C HIS A 53 -8.72 6.41 -19.83
N VAL A 54 -8.04 5.36 -20.29
CA VAL A 54 -8.53 4.45 -21.32
C VAL A 54 -8.69 3.07 -20.69
N GLN A 55 -9.91 2.53 -20.75
CA GLN A 55 -10.20 1.17 -20.32
C GLN A 55 -10.72 0.37 -21.51
N ILE A 56 -10.08 -0.75 -21.82
CA ILE A 56 -10.55 -1.73 -22.81
C ILE A 56 -10.73 -3.05 -22.07
N VAL A 57 -11.97 -3.37 -21.71
CA VAL A 57 -12.26 -4.43 -20.74
C VAL A 57 -13.40 -5.32 -21.19
N LEU A 58 -13.31 -6.62 -20.89
CA LEU A 58 -14.40 -7.60 -21.12
C LEU A 58 -14.91 -7.60 -22.57
N LEU A 59 -13.99 -7.78 -23.53
CA LEU A 59 -14.33 -7.99 -24.93
C LEU A 59 -14.18 -9.47 -25.26
N ASP A 60 -15.16 -10.28 -24.87
CA ASP A 60 -15.10 -11.74 -25.01
C ASP A 60 -15.47 -12.22 -26.42
N ALA A 61 -16.25 -11.42 -27.16
CA ALA A 61 -16.78 -11.79 -28.48
C ALA A 61 -15.93 -11.30 -29.67
N THR A 62 -14.85 -10.57 -29.41
CA THR A 62 -13.98 -10.01 -30.47
C THR A 62 -13.01 -11.05 -31.02
N LYS A 63 -12.63 -10.88 -32.28
CA LYS A 63 -11.72 -11.75 -33.03
C LYS A 63 -10.49 -10.96 -33.49
N PRO A 64 -9.38 -11.63 -33.84
CA PRO A 64 -8.19 -10.96 -34.36
C PRO A 64 -8.46 -10.03 -35.55
N SER A 65 -9.35 -10.44 -36.46
CA SER A 65 -9.78 -9.63 -37.62
C SER A 65 -10.38 -8.28 -37.25
N ASP A 66 -10.99 -8.18 -36.06
CA ASP A 66 -11.63 -6.94 -35.60
C ASP A 66 -10.58 -5.90 -35.20
N PHE A 67 -9.36 -6.32 -34.84
CA PHE A 67 -8.26 -5.45 -34.47
C PHE A 67 -7.27 -5.20 -35.61
N ASP A 68 -7.20 -6.06 -36.62
CA ASP A 68 -6.25 -5.91 -37.74
C ASP A 68 -6.52 -4.66 -38.60
N ILE A 69 -7.76 -4.17 -38.62
CA ILE A 69 -8.16 -2.96 -39.38
C ILE A 69 -8.22 -1.69 -38.52
N ILE A 70 -7.97 -1.79 -37.20
CA ILE A 70 -8.13 -0.69 -36.25
C ILE A 70 -6.77 -0.26 -35.70
N SER A 71 -6.46 1.01 -35.86
CA SER A 71 -5.27 1.64 -35.28
C SER A 71 -5.54 3.10 -34.93
N PHE A 72 -4.93 3.58 -33.85
CA PHE A 72 -5.04 4.94 -33.34
C PHE A 72 -3.66 5.61 -33.29
N PRO A 73 -3.03 5.88 -34.44
CA PRO A 73 -1.67 6.42 -34.50
C PRO A 73 -1.57 7.86 -34.01
N GLN A 74 -2.69 8.57 -33.87
CA GLN A 74 -2.69 9.93 -33.37
C GLN A 74 -2.53 10.00 -31.86
N LEU A 75 -2.89 8.94 -31.13
CA LEU A 75 -2.84 8.94 -29.67
C LEU A 75 -1.39 8.93 -29.18
N ARG A 76 -1.03 9.97 -28.42
CA ARG A 76 0.35 10.20 -27.94
C ARG A 76 0.45 10.26 -26.43
N GLU A 77 -0.61 10.70 -25.74
CA GLU A 77 -0.59 10.90 -24.29
C GLU A 77 -1.90 10.45 -23.61
N ILE A 78 -1.77 9.80 -22.45
CA ILE A 78 -2.87 9.51 -21.53
C ILE A 78 -2.54 10.13 -20.17
N THR A 79 -3.41 10.99 -19.62
CA THR A 79 -3.10 11.72 -18.38
C THR A 79 -3.28 10.88 -17.12
N GLN A 80 -4.21 9.93 -17.10
CA GLN A 80 -4.41 9.01 -15.97
C GLN A 80 -3.74 7.66 -16.27
N TYR A 81 -4.51 6.64 -16.64
CA TYR A 81 -4.04 5.26 -16.78
C TYR A 81 -4.62 4.56 -18.02
N LEU A 82 -3.95 3.48 -18.43
CA LEU A 82 -4.41 2.55 -19.47
C LEU A 82 -4.67 1.17 -18.87
N VAL A 83 -5.87 0.62 -19.05
CA VAL A 83 -6.26 -0.72 -18.59
C VAL A 83 -6.74 -1.55 -19.78
N VAL A 84 -6.18 -2.75 -19.91
CA VAL A 84 -6.54 -3.74 -20.92
C VAL A 84 -6.78 -5.07 -20.21
N TYR A 85 -8.05 -5.47 -20.09
CA TYR A 85 -8.45 -6.62 -19.27
C TYR A 85 -9.44 -7.54 -20.01
N ARG A 86 -9.10 -8.82 -20.19
CA ARG A 86 -9.95 -9.80 -20.89
C ARG A 86 -10.43 -9.30 -22.25
N VAL A 87 -9.49 -9.12 -23.17
CA VAL A 87 -9.76 -8.74 -24.55
C VAL A 87 -9.40 -9.91 -25.47
N ALA A 88 -10.40 -10.61 -25.97
CA ALA A 88 -10.23 -11.72 -26.91
C ALA A 88 -9.83 -11.21 -28.30
N GLY A 89 -8.94 -11.94 -28.99
CA GLY A 89 -8.48 -11.60 -30.34
C GLY A 89 -7.40 -10.50 -30.43
N LEU A 90 -7.17 -9.71 -29.38
CA LEU A 90 -6.12 -8.70 -29.36
C LEU A 90 -4.74 -9.34 -29.28
N THR A 91 -3.89 -9.08 -30.29
CA THR A 91 -2.55 -9.71 -30.39
C THR A 91 -1.38 -8.80 -30.05
N SER A 92 -1.50 -7.48 -30.27
CA SER A 92 -0.46 -6.49 -29.99
C SER A 92 -1.09 -5.12 -29.69
N LEU A 93 -0.74 -4.49 -28.55
CA LEU A 93 -1.18 -3.12 -28.27
C LEU A 93 -0.44 -2.10 -29.15
N GLY A 94 0.75 -2.42 -29.63
CA GLY A 94 1.51 -1.61 -30.58
C GLY A 94 0.80 -1.37 -31.90
N LYS A 95 -0.07 -2.29 -32.33
CA LYS A 95 -0.95 -2.10 -33.50
C LYS A 95 -2.03 -1.05 -33.22
N LEU A 96 -2.61 -1.05 -32.02
CA LEU A 96 -3.63 -0.07 -31.64
C LEU A 96 -3.03 1.30 -31.33
N PHE A 97 -1.93 1.35 -30.57
CA PHE A 97 -1.36 2.58 -30.03
C PHE A 97 0.14 2.72 -30.38
N PRO A 98 0.49 2.82 -31.67
CA PRO A 98 1.89 2.80 -32.11
C PRO A 98 2.70 4.01 -31.60
N ASN A 99 2.05 5.14 -31.38
CA ASN A 99 2.70 6.42 -31.04
C ASN A 99 2.40 6.88 -29.61
N LEU A 100 1.87 6.00 -28.75
CA LEU A 100 1.67 6.34 -27.34
C LEU A 100 3.03 6.49 -26.65
N MET A 101 3.36 7.71 -26.23
CA MET A 101 4.67 8.08 -25.73
C MET A 101 4.73 8.28 -24.21
N LEU A 102 3.61 8.72 -23.63
CA LEU A 102 3.54 9.20 -22.26
C LEU A 102 2.23 8.79 -21.56
N ILE A 103 2.36 8.22 -20.36
CA ILE A 103 1.25 8.03 -19.43
C ILE A 103 1.58 8.79 -18.14
N ARG A 104 0.81 9.82 -17.77
CA ARG A 104 1.18 10.68 -16.64
C ARG A 104 0.87 10.07 -15.26
N GLY A 105 -0.09 9.15 -15.16
CA GLY A 105 -0.45 8.54 -13.88
C GLY A 105 -1.02 9.56 -12.88
N LEU A 106 -1.82 10.52 -13.36
CA LEU A 106 -2.50 11.48 -12.49
C LEU A 106 -3.79 10.85 -11.96
N HIS A 107 -3.67 9.97 -10.96
CA HIS A 107 -4.82 9.34 -10.31
C HIS A 107 -5.66 10.39 -9.59
N SER A 108 -6.96 10.40 -9.82
CA SER A 108 -7.87 11.08 -8.90
C SER A 108 -8.11 10.17 -7.68
N PRO A 109 -8.53 10.74 -6.53
CA PRO A 109 -8.84 9.96 -5.33
C PRO A 109 -9.86 8.83 -5.53
N GLN A 110 -10.67 8.94 -6.58
CA GLN A 110 -11.75 8.01 -6.94
C GLN A 110 -11.36 7.07 -8.10
N SER A 111 -10.07 6.99 -8.46
CA SER A 111 -9.59 6.08 -9.49
C SER A 111 -9.96 4.64 -9.13
N THR A 112 -10.62 3.92 -10.05
CA THR A 112 -10.91 2.47 -9.91
C THR A 112 -9.65 1.65 -9.68
N PHE A 113 -8.50 2.17 -10.14
CA PHE A 113 -7.18 1.59 -9.91
C PHE A 113 -6.28 2.67 -9.29
N PRO A 114 -6.32 2.87 -7.96
CA PRO A 114 -5.52 3.90 -7.31
C PRO A 114 -4.03 3.54 -7.44
N GLY A 115 -3.23 4.49 -7.92
CA GLY A 115 -1.79 4.30 -8.05
C GLY A 115 -1.31 3.46 -9.23
N LEU A 116 -2.22 2.85 -10.01
CA LEU A 116 -1.88 2.03 -11.18
C LEU A 116 -1.94 2.84 -12.47
N SER A 117 -0.88 2.84 -13.26
CA SER A 117 -0.82 3.63 -14.51
C SER A 117 -0.96 2.79 -15.77
N LEU A 118 -0.58 1.52 -15.71
CA LEU A 118 -0.75 0.58 -16.82
C LEU A 118 -1.15 -0.80 -16.29
N MET A 119 -2.25 -1.34 -16.80
CA MET A 119 -2.70 -2.71 -16.52
C MET A 119 -2.91 -3.48 -17.81
N ILE A 120 -2.24 -4.62 -17.96
CA ILE A 120 -2.42 -5.57 -19.05
C ILE A 120 -2.63 -6.93 -18.43
N HIS A 121 -3.88 -7.37 -18.38
CA HIS A 121 -4.25 -8.48 -17.52
C HIS A 121 -5.23 -9.46 -18.16
N ASP A 122 -4.95 -10.76 -18.04
CA ASP A 122 -5.86 -11.83 -18.46
C ASP A 122 -6.26 -11.74 -19.96
N ASN A 123 -5.32 -11.34 -20.83
CA ASN A 123 -5.51 -11.28 -22.28
C ASN A 123 -4.90 -12.53 -22.94
N GLY A 124 -5.73 -13.54 -23.20
CA GLY A 124 -5.27 -14.87 -23.64
C GLY A 124 -4.65 -14.92 -25.04
N ASP A 125 -4.99 -13.99 -25.93
CA ASP A 125 -4.47 -13.94 -27.31
C ASP A 125 -3.31 -12.96 -27.50
N LEU A 126 -2.99 -12.16 -26.48
CA LEU A 126 -1.96 -11.12 -26.55
C LEU A 126 -0.56 -11.76 -26.62
N ARG A 127 0.21 -11.40 -27.65
CA ARG A 127 1.54 -11.97 -27.92
C ARG A 127 2.69 -11.02 -27.58
N GLU A 128 2.44 -9.73 -27.67
CA GLU A 128 3.41 -8.67 -27.38
C GLU A 128 2.69 -7.41 -26.89
N ILE A 129 3.38 -6.59 -26.10
CA ILE A 129 2.85 -5.27 -25.71
C ILE A 129 3.03 -4.30 -26.87
N GLY A 130 4.21 -4.25 -27.48
CA GLY A 130 4.43 -3.49 -28.71
C GLY A 130 4.31 -1.96 -28.57
N LEU A 131 4.25 -1.39 -27.36
CA LEU A 131 4.21 0.06 -27.14
C LEU A 131 5.62 0.68 -27.28
N TYR A 132 6.25 0.51 -28.43
CA TYR A 132 7.66 0.87 -28.65
C TYR A 132 7.97 2.37 -28.52
N SER A 133 6.96 3.23 -28.64
CA SER A 133 7.09 4.68 -28.43
C SER A 133 6.98 5.09 -26.97
N LEU A 134 6.54 4.20 -26.08
CA LEU A 134 6.34 4.50 -24.66
C LEU A 134 7.68 4.61 -23.95
N THR A 135 8.01 5.81 -23.51
CA THR A 135 9.30 6.13 -22.89
C THR A 135 9.17 6.69 -21.49
N ASN A 136 7.96 7.13 -21.10
CA ASN A 136 7.74 7.69 -19.78
C ASN A 136 6.36 7.32 -19.22
N ILE A 137 6.38 6.77 -18.02
CA ILE A 137 5.24 6.70 -17.11
C ILE A 137 5.60 7.57 -15.91
N THR A 138 4.95 8.72 -15.76
CA THR A 138 5.42 9.76 -14.83
C THR A 138 5.19 9.40 -13.37
N ARG A 139 4.08 8.73 -13.08
CA ARG A 139 3.67 8.30 -11.73
C ARG A 139 2.94 6.96 -11.83
N GLY A 140 2.88 6.23 -10.72
CA GLY A 140 2.13 4.98 -10.58
C GLY A 140 2.87 3.73 -11.04
N SER A 141 2.38 2.58 -10.59
CA SER A 141 2.91 1.25 -10.87
C SER A 141 2.30 0.65 -12.13
N ILE A 142 2.83 -0.51 -12.54
CA ILE A 142 2.29 -1.31 -13.65
C ILE A 142 1.94 -2.73 -13.20
N ILE A 143 0.93 -3.31 -13.83
CA ILE A 143 0.55 -4.71 -13.66
C ILE A 143 0.44 -5.36 -15.03
N ILE A 144 1.27 -6.35 -15.29
CA ILE A 144 1.27 -7.15 -16.52
C ILE A 144 1.25 -8.62 -16.11
N SER A 145 0.06 -9.22 -16.09
CA SER A 145 -0.04 -10.59 -15.57
C SER A 145 -1.16 -11.43 -16.17
N ARG A 146 -1.02 -12.75 -16.06
CA ARG A 146 -1.96 -13.74 -16.59
C ARG A 146 -2.20 -13.64 -18.11
N ASN A 147 -1.20 -13.20 -18.87
CA ASN A 147 -1.28 -13.17 -20.33
C ASN A 147 -0.54 -14.39 -20.89
N ALA A 148 -1.26 -15.49 -21.07
CA ALA A 148 -0.68 -16.82 -21.28
C ALA A 148 0.24 -16.95 -22.52
N ARG A 149 0.09 -16.08 -23.54
CA ARG A 149 0.88 -16.09 -24.78
C ARG A 149 1.79 -14.87 -24.93
N LEU A 150 1.89 -14.03 -23.90
CA LEU A 150 2.59 -12.75 -23.97
C LEU A 150 4.10 -12.95 -23.81
N CYS A 151 4.84 -12.65 -24.88
CA CYS A 151 6.29 -12.54 -24.90
C CYS A 151 6.76 -11.09 -24.73
N TYR A 152 8.07 -10.91 -24.55
CA TYR A 152 8.77 -9.61 -24.49
C TYR A 152 8.42 -8.69 -23.31
N ALA A 153 7.53 -9.09 -22.40
CA ALA A 153 7.26 -8.30 -21.18
C ALA A 153 8.49 -8.16 -20.28
N ASN A 154 9.33 -9.21 -20.23
CA ASN A 154 10.55 -9.28 -19.41
C ASN A 154 11.80 -8.74 -20.13
N THR A 155 11.73 -8.43 -21.43
CA THR A 155 12.84 -7.83 -22.19
C THR A 155 12.83 -6.30 -22.11
N ILE A 156 11.88 -5.72 -21.39
CA ILE A 156 11.75 -4.27 -21.21
C ILE A 156 12.22 -3.91 -19.80
N ASP A 157 13.09 -2.91 -19.71
CA ASP A 157 13.47 -2.29 -18.43
C ASP A 157 12.40 -1.27 -18.01
N TRP A 158 11.40 -1.74 -17.28
CA TRP A 158 10.30 -0.93 -16.78
C TRP A 158 10.73 0.13 -15.75
N GLY A 159 11.86 -0.06 -15.07
CA GLY A 159 12.43 0.92 -14.15
C GLY A 159 12.83 2.21 -14.87
N GLN A 160 13.32 2.10 -16.11
CA GLN A 160 13.62 3.28 -16.95
C GLN A 160 12.39 4.02 -17.43
N ILE A 161 11.26 3.33 -17.62
CA ILE A 161 10.01 3.93 -18.09
C ILE A 161 9.26 4.60 -16.93
N THR A 162 9.23 3.96 -15.75
CA THR A 162 8.43 4.39 -14.58
C THR A 162 9.12 5.44 -13.68
N ASN A 163 10.13 6.16 -14.20
CA ASN A 163 10.85 7.24 -13.49
C ASN A 163 11.32 6.86 -12.05
N GLY A 164 11.69 5.60 -11.80
CA GLY A 164 12.24 5.18 -10.50
C GLY A 164 11.20 4.82 -9.43
N VAL A 165 9.93 4.54 -9.80
CA VAL A 165 9.05 3.72 -8.95
C VAL A 165 9.77 2.39 -8.68
N SER A 166 9.88 1.97 -7.40
CA SER A 166 10.61 0.74 -7.04
C SER A 166 10.13 -0.43 -7.89
N ASN A 167 11.06 -1.25 -8.38
CA ASN A 167 10.73 -2.48 -9.12
C ASN A 167 9.79 -3.40 -8.32
N ASP A 168 9.79 -3.31 -6.98
CA ASP A 168 8.92 -4.09 -6.10
C ASP A 168 7.43 -3.72 -6.20
N ALA A 169 7.11 -2.52 -6.71
CA ALA A 169 5.73 -2.08 -6.92
C ALA A 169 5.16 -2.57 -8.27
N ASN A 170 6.02 -2.91 -9.23
CA ASN A 170 5.62 -3.39 -10.55
C ASN A 170 5.39 -4.91 -10.51
N ILE A 171 4.23 -5.37 -10.98
CA ILE A 171 3.88 -6.79 -10.99
C ILE A 171 3.95 -7.29 -12.43
N ILE A 172 4.95 -8.12 -12.74
CA ILE A 172 5.11 -8.77 -14.04
C ILE A 172 5.30 -10.27 -13.80
N ASN A 173 4.21 -11.03 -13.88
CA ASN A 173 4.20 -12.45 -13.57
C ASN A 173 3.11 -13.21 -14.35
N ASP A 174 3.11 -14.53 -14.28
CA ASP A 174 2.08 -15.38 -14.91
C ASP A 174 1.86 -15.10 -16.41
N ASN A 175 2.90 -14.65 -17.12
CA ASN A 175 2.92 -14.48 -18.57
C ASN A 175 3.63 -15.68 -19.23
N GLU A 176 3.76 -15.70 -20.56
CA GLU A 176 4.44 -16.80 -21.24
C GLU A 176 5.89 -16.96 -20.74
N ALA A 177 6.32 -18.21 -20.62
CA ALA A 177 7.65 -18.52 -20.09
C ALA A 177 8.74 -18.05 -21.07
N ALA A 178 9.77 -17.39 -20.54
CA ALA A 178 10.83 -16.77 -21.36
C ALA A 178 11.53 -17.77 -22.30
N ASN A 179 11.62 -19.05 -21.93
CA ASN A 179 12.21 -20.12 -22.74
C ASN A 179 11.35 -20.55 -23.95
N LYS A 180 10.05 -20.25 -23.95
CA LYS A 180 9.14 -20.50 -25.07
C LYS A 180 9.05 -19.32 -26.03
N CYS A 181 9.51 -18.15 -25.60
CA CYS A 181 9.60 -16.96 -26.41
C CYS A 181 10.90 -16.93 -27.20
N GLN A 182 10.85 -16.35 -28.39
CA GLN A 182 12.08 -15.97 -29.10
C GLN A 182 12.69 -14.75 -28.41
N GLY A 183 14.01 -14.72 -28.27
CA GLY A 183 14.72 -13.59 -27.65
C GLY A 183 14.82 -12.38 -28.59
N CYS A 184 15.41 -11.29 -28.09
CA CYS A 184 15.67 -10.06 -28.85
C CYS A 184 16.85 -10.16 -29.83
N SER A 185 17.49 -11.33 -29.99
CA SER A 185 18.68 -11.48 -30.83
C SER A 185 18.43 -11.13 -32.30
N ASN A 186 17.21 -11.34 -32.80
CA ASN A 186 16.82 -11.01 -34.17
C ASN A 186 16.38 -9.55 -34.35
N SER A 187 16.09 -8.82 -33.27
CA SER A 187 15.60 -7.43 -33.36
C SER A 187 16.74 -6.41 -33.47
N GLY A 188 17.99 -6.83 -33.21
CA GLY A 188 19.19 -5.97 -33.33
C GLY A 188 19.27 -4.89 -32.26
N CYS A 189 18.63 -5.12 -31.11
CA CYS A 189 18.49 -4.11 -30.07
C CYS A 189 19.66 -4.10 -29.08
N PRO A 190 20.10 -2.90 -28.64
CA PRO A 190 21.10 -2.80 -27.58
C PRO A 190 20.61 -3.48 -26.30
N GLU A 191 21.52 -4.18 -25.61
CA GLU A 191 21.27 -4.84 -24.32
C GLU A 191 20.13 -5.88 -24.35
N ASP A 192 19.79 -6.41 -25.54
CA ASP A 192 18.66 -7.32 -25.75
C ASP A 192 17.32 -6.77 -25.24
N ARG A 193 17.13 -5.45 -25.33
CA ARG A 193 15.90 -4.77 -24.89
C ARG A 193 14.98 -4.45 -26.06
N CYS A 194 13.93 -5.24 -26.22
CA CYS A 194 12.99 -5.09 -27.32
C CYS A 194 11.53 -5.18 -26.87
N TRP A 195 10.66 -4.48 -27.61
CA TRP A 195 9.20 -4.51 -27.45
C TRP A 195 8.53 -5.63 -28.23
N SER A 196 9.20 -6.12 -29.28
CA SER A 196 8.79 -7.23 -30.12
C SER A 196 9.98 -7.85 -30.84
N GLN A 197 9.72 -8.93 -31.58
CA GLN A 197 10.71 -9.57 -32.44
C GLN A 197 11.10 -8.74 -33.67
N GLU A 198 10.25 -7.79 -34.06
CA GLU A 198 10.46 -7.01 -35.28
C GLU A 198 11.74 -6.17 -35.18
N HIS A 199 12.47 -6.12 -36.29
CA HIS A 199 13.71 -5.34 -36.36
C HIS A 199 13.45 -3.85 -36.08
N GLY A 200 14.25 -3.26 -35.20
CA GLY A 200 14.14 -1.85 -34.83
C GLY A 200 13.06 -1.50 -33.80
N ARG A 201 12.30 -2.48 -33.27
CA ARG A 201 11.35 -2.27 -32.15
C ARG A 201 12.05 -2.35 -30.80
N CYS A 202 13.13 -1.59 -30.66
CA CYS A 202 13.97 -1.59 -29.46
C CYS A 202 13.39 -0.70 -28.37
N GLN A 203 13.68 -1.02 -27.11
CA GLN A 203 13.43 -0.07 -26.04
C GLN A 203 14.33 1.14 -26.24
N LEU A 204 13.72 2.26 -26.59
CA LEU A 204 14.35 3.56 -26.51
C LEU A 204 14.54 3.81 -25.01
N GLY A 205 15.78 3.67 -24.50
CA GLY A 205 16.11 3.97 -23.10
C GLY A 205 15.85 5.44 -22.75
N ARG A 206 16.51 6.01 -21.72
CA ARG A 206 16.55 7.48 -21.59
C ARG A 206 17.00 8.08 -22.91
N LEU A 207 16.08 8.72 -23.64
CA LEU A 207 16.20 9.16 -25.04
C LEU A 207 17.60 9.73 -25.33
N LYS A 208 18.56 8.87 -25.72
CA LYS A 208 19.97 9.26 -25.79
C LYS A 208 20.11 10.31 -26.88
N GLY A 209 20.58 11.50 -26.49
CA GLY A 209 20.70 12.64 -27.39
C GLY A 209 19.48 13.55 -27.45
N CYS A 210 18.36 13.26 -26.77
CA CYS A 210 17.28 14.22 -26.58
C CYS A 210 17.41 14.94 -25.24
N HIS A 211 16.72 16.09 -25.12
CA HIS A 211 16.67 16.81 -23.86
C HIS A 211 15.98 15.96 -22.77
N PRO A 212 16.44 15.96 -21.50
CA PRO A 212 15.87 15.13 -20.44
C PRO A 212 14.39 15.40 -20.11
N LEU A 213 13.86 16.54 -20.56
CA LEU A 213 12.45 16.90 -20.42
C LEU A 213 11.57 16.42 -21.57
N CYS A 214 12.15 15.78 -22.59
CA CYS A 214 11.40 15.17 -23.68
C CYS A 214 10.87 13.78 -23.29
N ALA A 215 9.69 13.45 -23.79
CA ALA A 215 9.13 12.11 -23.86
C ALA A 215 8.91 11.72 -25.32
N GLY A 216 9.06 10.43 -25.62
CA GLY A 216 8.87 9.78 -26.92
C GLY A 216 9.99 10.00 -27.94
N GLY A 217 10.61 11.18 -27.93
CA GLY A 217 11.69 11.53 -28.84
C GLY A 217 11.88 13.04 -29.00
N CYS A 218 12.72 13.42 -29.95
CA CYS A 218 12.98 14.81 -30.30
C CYS A 218 13.34 14.96 -31.78
N HIS A 219 12.97 16.09 -32.39
CA HIS A 219 13.39 16.45 -33.74
C HIS A 219 14.83 16.98 -33.79
N VAL A 220 15.29 17.61 -32.71
CA VAL A 220 16.63 18.20 -32.60
C VAL A 220 17.31 17.69 -31.33
N PRO A 221 18.53 17.15 -31.43
CA PRO A 221 19.27 16.67 -30.26
C PRO A 221 19.44 17.74 -29.18
N ASN A 222 19.32 17.34 -27.91
CA ASN A 222 19.51 18.15 -26.71
C ASN A 222 18.67 19.43 -26.61
N SER A 223 17.61 19.58 -27.42
CA SER A 223 16.76 20.77 -27.42
C SER A 223 15.43 20.55 -26.70
N ALA A 224 15.15 21.34 -25.67
CA ALA A 224 13.88 21.34 -24.94
C ALA A 224 12.69 21.86 -25.77
N LYS A 225 12.94 22.55 -26.88
CA LYS A 225 11.91 23.10 -27.79
C LYS A 225 11.41 22.13 -28.86
N HIS A 226 12.16 21.06 -29.09
CA HIS A 226 11.97 20.18 -30.23
C HIS A 226 11.63 18.76 -29.76
N CYS A 227 10.99 18.64 -28.60
CA CYS A 227 10.51 17.38 -28.05
C CYS A 227 9.20 16.96 -28.72
N PHE A 228 8.94 15.65 -28.80
CA PHE A 228 7.63 15.16 -29.24
C PHE A 228 6.55 15.34 -28.17
N ALA A 229 6.93 15.20 -26.89
CA ALA A 229 6.09 15.50 -25.73
C ALA A 229 6.96 15.97 -24.56
N CYS A 230 6.37 16.68 -23.59
CA CYS A 230 7.07 17.14 -22.38
C CYS A 230 6.76 16.23 -21.19
N THR A 231 7.79 15.77 -20.48
CA THR A 231 7.64 14.95 -19.27
C THR A 231 6.99 15.70 -18.11
N ALA A 232 7.22 17.02 -18.03
CA ALA A 232 6.65 17.91 -17.03
C ALA A 232 5.63 18.87 -17.67
N TYR A 233 6.05 20.07 -18.08
CA TYR A 233 5.17 21.09 -18.65
C TYR A 233 5.67 21.63 -19.99
N LEU A 234 4.74 21.95 -20.89
CA LEU A 234 4.98 22.74 -22.09
C LEU A 234 4.67 24.22 -21.81
N TYR A 235 5.61 25.10 -22.12
CA TYR A 235 5.39 26.54 -22.00
C TYR A 235 6.10 27.29 -23.12
N LYS A 236 5.33 28.08 -23.89
CA LYS A 236 5.84 28.86 -25.03
C LYS A 236 6.69 28.03 -26.02
N GLY A 237 6.26 26.80 -26.29
CA GLY A 237 6.94 25.88 -27.21
C GLY A 237 8.21 25.23 -26.65
N GLU A 238 8.44 25.30 -25.35
CA GLU A 238 9.60 24.69 -24.69
C GLU A 238 9.16 23.82 -23.50
N CYS A 239 9.77 22.64 -23.38
CA CYS A 239 9.54 21.77 -22.23
C CYS A 239 10.30 22.30 -21.01
N ILE A 240 9.58 22.55 -19.92
CA ILE A 240 10.12 23.06 -18.66
C ILE A 240 9.73 22.16 -17.49
N LYS A 241 10.58 22.13 -16.47
CA LYS A 241 10.38 21.31 -15.27
C LYS A 241 9.33 21.90 -14.32
N GLU A 242 9.33 23.23 -14.17
CA GLU A 242 8.46 23.97 -13.26
C GLU A 242 7.92 25.21 -13.97
N CYS A 243 6.65 25.54 -13.72
CA CYS A 243 6.06 26.73 -14.30
C CYS A 243 6.73 28.02 -13.79
N PRO A 244 6.86 29.06 -14.64
CA PRO A 244 7.39 30.35 -14.21
C PRO A 244 6.56 31.00 -13.10
N HIS A 245 7.15 31.97 -12.40
CA HIS A 245 6.47 32.67 -11.31
C HIS A 245 5.15 33.32 -11.79
N GLY A 246 4.08 33.12 -11.03
CA GLY A 246 2.72 33.57 -11.36
C GLY A 246 1.92 32.63 -12.26
N LEU A 247 2.50 31.51 -12.70
CA LEU A 247 1.83 30.45 -13.44
C LEU A 247 1.81 29.14 -12.64
N TYR A 248 0.83 28.29 -12.97
CA TYR A 248 0.52 27.06 -12.24
C TYR A 248 0.37 25.90 -13.21
N GLY A 249 1.08 24.82 -12.93
CA GLY A 249 1.07 23.62 -13.76
C GLY A 249 -0.24 22.83 -13.65
N HIS A 250 -0.83 22.45 -14.78
CA HIS A 250 -2.00 21.58 -14.86
C HIS A 250 -1.94 20.73 -16.14
N LEU A 251 -2.09 19.41 -16.02
CA LEU A 251 -2.14 18.45 -17.15
C LEU A 251 -1.08 18.68 -18.24
N GLY A 252 0.16 18.99 -17.86
CA GLY A 252 1.26 19.17 -18.82
C GLY A 252 1.42 20.59 -19.37
N GLU A 253 0.66 21.57 -18.90
CA GLU A 253 0.76 22.97 -19.32
C GLU A 253 0.87 23.94 -18.15
N CYS A 254 1.31 25.17 -18.40
CA CYS A 254 1.31 26.25 -17.42
C CYS A 254 0.16 27.22 -17.64
N LEU A 255 -0.69 27.38 -16.62
CA LEU A 255 -1.89 28.20 -16.63
C LEU A 255 -1.75 29.41 -15.71
N THR A 256 -2.56 30.46 -15.93
CA THR A 256 -2.69 31.55 -14.97
C THR A 256 -3.50 31.09 -13.76
N GLY A 257 -3.32 31.75 -12.61
CA GLY A 257 -4.12 31.46 -11.41
C GLY A 257 -5.63 31.52 -11.69
N GLU A 258 -6.09 32.53 -12.44
CA GLU A 258 -7.51 32.65 -12.83
C GLU A 258 -8.02 31.47 -13.65
N LYS A 259 -7.22 30.94 -14.58
CA LYS A 259 -7.59 29.73 -15.34
C LYS A 259 -7.65 28.52 -14.42
N CYS A 260 -6.68 28.38 -13.51
CA CYS A 260 -6.67 27.33 -12.50
C CYS A 260 -7.98 27.30 -11.70
N CYS A 261 -8.39 28.46 -11.18
CA CYS A 261 -9.60 28.63 -10.37
C CYS A 261 -10.91 28.38 -11.11
N ARG A 262 -10.90 28.29 -12.45
CA ARG A 262 -12.10 28.03 -13.27
C ARG A 262 -12.28 26.56 -13.61
N ILE A 263 -11.29 25.72 -13.34
CA ILE A 263 -11.35 24.30 -13.66
C ILE A 263 -12.14 23.62 -12.53
N PRO A 264 -13.31 23.04 -12.82
CA PRO A 264 -14.09 22.33 -11.82
C PRO A 264 -13.38 21.03 -11.42
N VAL A 265 -13.48 20.67 -10.15
CA VAL A 265 -13.09 19.35 -9.67
C VAL A 265 -14.33 18.45 -9.71
N THR A 266 -14.26 17.34 -10.44
CA THR A 266 -15.30 16.29 -10.38
C THR A 266 -15.24 15.59 -9.02
N ARG A 267 -16.31 15.74 -8.21
CA ARG A 267 -16.49 15.04 -6.93
C ARG A 267 -17.75 14.18 -6.93
N GLU A 268 -17.76 13.13 -6.11
CA GLU A 268 -19.00 12.44 -5.75
C GLU A 268 -19.86 13.35 -4.83
N GLU A 269 -21.18 13.21 -4.94
CA GLU A 269 -22.23 14.01 -4.27
C GLU A 269 -22.22 13.98 -2.73
N SER A 270 -21.26 13.29 -2.10
CA SER A 270 -21.32 12.86 -0.70
C SER A 270 -20.34 13.54 0.26
N THR A 271 -19.53 14.50 -0.19
CA THR A 271 -18.66 15.30 0.70
C THR A 271 -19.22 16.71 0.90
N PRO A 272 -19.64 17.09 2.13
CA PRO A 272 -20.12 18.44 2.44
C PRO A 272 -18.94 19.38 2.75
N ASP A 273 -18.04 19.56 1.78
CA ASP A 273 -17.05 20.64 1.84
C ASP A 273 -17.28 21.60 0.69
N ASP A 274 -18.32 22.44 0.87
CA ASP A 274 -18.88 23.39 -0.12
C ASP A 274 -17.87 24.42 -0.64
N LEU A 275 -16.69 24.53 -0.02
CA LEU A 275 -15.72 25.58 -0.33
C LEU A 275 -14.78 25.24 -1.49
N ASN A 276 -14.54 23.96 -1.80
CA ASN A 276 -13.45 23.58 -2.72
C ASN A 276 -13.94 23.02 -4.08
N LEU A 277 -14.79 23.75 -4.81
CA LEU A 277 -15.41 23.25 -6.05
C LEU A 277 -14.45 23.21 -7.27
N ASN A 278 -13.36 23.98 -7.23
CA ASN A 278 -12.45 24.19 -8.35
C ASN A 278 -10.98 23.96 -7.94
N TYR A 279 -10.08 23.78 -8.90
CA TYR A 279 -8.64 23.64 -8.63
C TYR A 279 -8.06 24.89 -7.95
N ILE A 280 -7.15 24.65 -7.01
CA ILE A 280 -6.49 25.66 -6.19
C ILE A 280 -5.08 25.95 -6.73
N PRO A 281 -4.76 27.21 -7.10
CA PRO A 281 -3.41 27.59 -7.49
C PRO A 281 -2.50 27.61 -6.25
N PHE A 282 -1.61 26.63 -6.12
CA PHE A 282 -0.70 26.53 -4.98
C PHE A 282 0.68 26.01 -5.37
N ASP A 283 1.71 26.74 -4.94
CA ASP A 283 3.12 26.35 -5.14
C ASP A 283 3.42 25.96 -6.60
N ARG A 284 3.06 26.86 -7.53
CA ARG A 284 3.24 26.72 -8.99
C ARG A 284 2.56 25.48 -9.61
N VAL A 285 1.60 24.88 -8.93
CA VAL A 285 0.79 23.74 -9.41
C VAL A 285 -0.69 24.02 -9.15
N CYS A 286 -1.57 23.61 -10.08
CA CYS A 286 -3.00 23.55 -9.84
C CYS A 286 -3.34 22.27 -9.10
N ARG A 287 -3.82 22.38 -7.86
CA ARG A 287 -4.08 21.24 -6.98
C ARG A 287 -5.57 21.08 -6.72
N GLU A 288 -6.01 19.85 -6.56
CA GLU A 288 -7.39 19.53 -6.15
C GLU A 288 -7.60 19.79 -4.66
N GLU A 289 -6.54 19.65 -3.86
CA GLU A 289 -6.55 19.81 -2.41
C GLU A 289 -5.32 20.59 -1.94
N CYS A 290 -5.46 21.30 -0.82
CA CYS A 290 -4.34 21.93 -0.16
C CYS A 290 -3.40 20.89 0.46
N PRO A 291 -2.07 21.10 0.37
CA PRO A 291 -1.13 20.21 1.03
C PRO A 291 -1.21 20.34 2.56
N TYR A 292 -0.67 19.33 3.25
CA TYR A 292 -0.61 19.32 4.70
C TYR A 292 0.01 20.61 5.27
N GLY A 293 -0.66 21.18 6.28
CA GLY A 293 -0.28 22.46 6.89
C GLY A 293 -1.00 23.68 6.30
N PHE A 294 -1.91 23.48 5.33
CA PHE A 294 -2.69 24.54 4.70
C PHE A 294 -4.18 24.21 4.69
N GLU A 295 -5.01 25.24 4.91
CA GLU A 295 -6.47 25.17 4.84
C GLU A 295 -7.00 25.94 3.63
N VAL A 296 -8.16 25.53 3.12
CA VAL A 296 -8.85 26.20 2.03
C VAL A 296 -9.51 27.47 2.56
N THR A 297 -9.13 28.63 2.04
CA THR A 297 -9.77 29.91 2.34
C THR A 297 -10.27 30.60 1.08
N PRO A 298 -11.44 31.25 1.12
CA PRO A 298 -11.94 32.02 -0.01
C PRO A 298 -11.10 33.29 -0.21
N ASP A 299 -10.67 33.53 -1.45
CA ASP A 299 -10.05 34.76 -1.91
C ASP A 299 -11.12 35.77 -2.35
N LYS A 300 -10.76 37.06 -2.36
CA LYS A 300 -11.60 38.20 -2.76
C LYS A 300 -12.09 38.16 -4.22
N LYS A 301 -11.72 37.13 -5.00
CA LYS A 301 -12.03 36.96 -6.43
C LYS A 301 -12.74 35.64 -6.76
N ASN A 302 -13.51 35.06 -5.83
CA ASN A 302 -14.18 33.76 -6.03
C ASN A 302 -13.22 32.59 -6.38
N CYS A 303 -11.95 32.70 -6.00
CA CYS A 303 -11.01 31.59 -6.04
C CYS A 303 -10.71 31.14 -4.61
N THR A 304 -10.36 29.88 -4.41
CA THR A 304 -9.83 29.42 -3.12
C THR A 304 -8.31 29.49 -3.10
N LEU A 305 -7.75 29.68 -1.92
CA LEU A 305 -6.32 29.71 -1.65
C LEU A 305 -5.99 28.72 -0.54
N CYS A 306 -4.77 28.20 -0.57
CA CYS A 306 -4.22 27.43 0.55
C CYS A 306 -3.48 28.39 1.49
N THR A 307 -4.04 28.62 2.67
CA THR A 307 -3.43 29.45 3.71
C THR A 307 -2.82 28.59 4.79
N LYS A 308 -1.61 28.94 5.24
CA LYS A 308 -0.92 28.19 6.29
C LYS A 308 -1.76 28.22 7.57
N THR A 309 -1.99 27.06 8.17
CA THR A 309 -2.80 26.96 9.38
C THR A 309 -2.13 27.71 10.54
N LYS A 310 -2.92 28.51 11.28
CA LYS A 310 -2.39 29.42 12.32
C LYS A 310 -1.70 28.69 13.50
N ASN A 311 -2.02 27.41 13.72
CA ASN A 311 -1.53 26.62 14.86
C ASN A 311 -0.76 25.35 14.47
N GLY A 312 -0.44 25.14 13.18
CA GLY A 312 0.26 23.91 12.73
C GLY A 312 -0.57 22.62 12.76
N ASN A 313 -1.76 22.62 13.35
CA ASN A 313 -2.72 21.50 13.26
C ASN A 313 -3.52 21.61 11.95
N CYS A 314 -3.12 20.81 10.96
CA CYS A 314 -3.88 20.63 9.73
C CYS A 314 -4.90 19.53 9.95
N GLN A 315 -6.16 19.88 10.17
CA GLN A 315 -7.21 18.88 10.26
C GLN A 315 -7.48 18.30 8.87
N ARG A 316 -7.02 17.07 8.62
CA ARG A 316 -7.36 16.31 7.42
C ARG A 316 -8.46 15.31 7.78
N ASN A 317 -9.66 15.63 7.34
CA ASN A 317 -10.85 14.80 7.55
C ASN A 317 -10.92 13.74 6.48
N CYS A 318 -11.04 12.48 6.89
CA CYS A 318 -11.07 11.34 6.01
C CYS A 318 -12.33 10.51 6.24
N ASN A 319 -12.86 9.95 5.16
CA ASN A 319 -14.01 9.06 5.17
C ASN A 319 -13.69 7.73 5.87
N SER A 320 -14.70 6.90 6.06
CA SER A 320 -14.51 5.57 6.66
C SER A 320 -13.74 4.66 5.71
N PHE A 321 -12.78 3.90 6.21
CA PHE A 321 -12.03 2.93 5.42
C PHE A 321 -11.61 1.70 6.23
N LYS A 322 -11.20 0.65 5.51
CA LYS A 322 -10.73 -0.61 6.07
C LYS A 322 -9.28 -0.87 5.67
N ILE A 323 -8.48 -1.34 6.62
CA ILE A 323 -7.11 -1.80 6.41
C ILE A 323 -7.09 -3.33 6.51
N SER A 324 -6.65 -3.98 5.43
CA SER A 324 -6.48 -5.43 5.35
C SER A 324 -5.06 -5.80 4.93
N ASP A 325 -4.73 -7.10 4.98
CA ASP A 325 -3.45 -7.63 4.45
C ASP A 325 -3.18 -7.20 3.01
N GLU A 326 -4.22 -7.15 2.17
CA GLU A 326 -4.11 -6.74 0.77
C GLU A 326 -3.78 -5.26 0.63
N VAL A 327 -4.46 -4.40 1.42
CA VAL A 327 -4.18 -2.97 1.46
C VAL A 327 -2.74 -2.77 1.90
N LEU A 328 -2.30 -3.40 3.01
CA LEU A 328 -0.92 -3.30 3.46
C LEU A 328 0.06 -3.79 2.38
N ARG A 329 -0.24 -4.83 1.59
CA ARG A 329 0.69 -5.29 0.54
C ARG A 329 0.88 -4.32 -0.64
N ARG A 330 -0.13 -3.50 -0.99
CA ARG A 330 -0.13 -2.70 -2.24
C ARG A 330 0.42 -1.28 -2.03
N ASN A 331 1.59 -0.99 -2.62
CA ASN A 331 2.37 0.22 -2.33
C ASN A 331 1.71 1.60 -2.56
N ASP A 332 0.58 1.62 -3.27
CA ASP A 332 0.07 2.86 -3.85
C ASP A 332 -1.26 3.35 -3.24
N GLU A 333 -2.04 2.48 -2.60
CA GLU A 333 -3.35 2.81 -2.02
C GLU A 333 -3.24 3.58 -0.69
N TYR A 334 -2.05 3.57 -0.07
CA TYR A 334 -1.79 4.28 1.19
C TYR A 334 -1.88 5.81 1.06
N ARG A 335 -1.58 6.36 -0.12
CA ARG A 335 -1.36 7.82 -0.25
C ARG A 335 -2.63 8.63 0.03
N LEU A 336 -3.79 8.01 -0.15
CA LEU A 336 -5.11 8.61 0.04
C LEU A 336 -5.40 8.93 1.51
N HIS A 337 -5.10 7.99 2.41
CA HIS A 337 -5.38 8.15 3.85
C HIS A 337 -4.14 8.46 4.69
N THR A 338 -2.96 8.55 4.07
CA THR A 338 -1.75 9.04 4.76
C THR A 338 -1.97 10.49 5.19
N ASN A 339 -1.66 10.84 6.44
CA ASN A 339 -1.88 12.19 7.02
C ASN A 339 -3.31 12.55 7.42
N CYS A 340 -4.25 11.61 7.48
CA CYS A 340 -5.53 11.87 8.14
C CYS A 340 -5.29 12.18 9.63
N THR A 341 -5.91 13.24 10.14
CA THR A 341 -5.95 13.55 11.59
C THR A 341 -7.32 13.20 12.18
N THR A 342 -8.37 13.25 11.38
CA THR A 342 -9.74 12.91 11.79
C THR A 342 -10.33 11.92 10.80
N ILE A 343 -10.83 10.79 11.30
CA ILE A 343 -11.43 9.74 10.46
C ILE A 343 -12.87 9.51 10.92
N LYS A 344 -13.77 9.26 9.96
CA LYS A 344 -15.15 8.87 10.29
C LYS A 344 -15.22 7.50 10.99
N SER A 345 -14.85 6.41 10.32
CA SER A 345 -14.73 5.08 10.96
C SER A 345 -13.53 4.31 10.43
N LEU A 346 -12.91 3.48 11.26
CA LEU A 346 -11.74 2.69 10.88
C LEU A 346 -11.94 1.22 11.24
N GLU A 347 -11.70 0.32 10.28
CA GLU A 347 -11.65 -1.13 10.51
C GLU A 347 -10.27 -1.69 10.15
N ILE A 348 -9.68 -2.49 11.04
CA ILE A 348 -8.39 -3.14 10.84
C ILE A 348 -8.58 -4.66 10.96
N GLU A 349 -8.21 -5.39 9.91
CA GLU A 349 -8.21 -6.86 9.82
C GLU A 349 -6.94 -7.36 9.13
N VAL A 350 -5.85 -7.56 9.90
CA VAL A 350 -4.52 -7.93 9.38
C VAL A 350 -4.05 -9.26 9.98
N LYS A 351 -3.98 -10.30 9.16
CA LYS A 351 -3.73 -11.69 9.61
C LYS A 351 -2.30 -12.16 9.40
N PHE A 352 -1.57 -11.54 8.47
CA PHE A 352 -0.26 -12.00 8.03
C PHE A 352 0.82 -10.92 8.22
N GLY A 353 2.08 -11.35 8.32
CA GLY A 353 3.24 -10.49 8.55
C GLY A 353 3.72 -10.52 10.00
N THR A 354 4.97 -10.10 10.21
CA THR A 354 5.55 -9.93 11.54
C THR A 354 4.90 -8.73 12.23
N SER A 355 4.84 -8.75 13.57
CA SER A 355 4.28 -7.63 14.34
C SER A 355 5.05 -6.34 14.13
N GLU A 356 6.38 -6.40 14.09
CA GLU A 356 7.24 -5.25 13.87
C GLU A 356 6.97 -4.57 12.53
N ASP A 357 6.91 -5.34 11.43
CA ASP A 357 6.65 -4.77 10.11
C ASP A 357 5.24 -4.23 9.98
N VAL A 358 4.24 -4.96 10.48
CA VAL A 358 2.84 -4.55 10.38
C VAL A 358 2.58 -3.29 11.20
N GLU A 359 3.00 -3.25 12.46
CA GLU A 359 2.79 -2.09 13.34
C GLU A 359 3.54 -0.86 12.84
N ARG A 360 4.80 -1.00 12.37
CA ARG A 360 5.55 0.11 11.77
C ARG A 360 4.82 0.71 10.57
N ARG A 361 4.31 -0.13 9.66
CA ARG A 361 3.59 0.33 8.47
C ARG A 361 2.25 0.97 8.80
N LEU A 362 1.54 0.43 9.80
CA LEU A 362 0.33 1.07 10.32
C LEU A 362 0.65 2.42 10.96
N GLU A 363 1.76 2.57 11.69
CA GLU A 363 2.16 3.84 12.29
C GLU A 363 2.50 4.88 11.20
N GLU A 364 3.23 4.48 10.15
CA GLU A 364 3.50 5.33 8.99
C GLU A 364 2.21 5.81 8.30
N TYR A 365 1.18 4.95 8.28
CA TYR A 365 -0.06 5.20 7.55
C TYR A 365 -1.08 6.02 8.35
N ILE A 366 -1.37 5.62 9.58
CA ILE A 366 -2.45 6.15 10.43
C ILE A 366 -1.96 6.66 11.80
N GLY A 367 -0.65 6.73 12.05
CA GLY A 367 -0.12 7.20 13.34
C GLY A 367 -0.41 8.67 13.65
N LYS A 368 -0.76 9.47 12.63
CA LYS A 368 -1.16 10.88 12.76
C LYS A 368 -2.64 11.08 13.14
N VAL A 369 -3.43 10.01 13.13
CA VAL A 369 -4.87 10.10 13.46
C VAL A 369 -5.01 10.47 14.92
N GLU A 370 -5.78 11.52 15.18
CA GLU A 370 -6.04 12.12 16.49
C GLU A 370 -7.44 11.80 17.01
N VAL A 371 -8.44 11.82 16.11
CA VAL A 371 -9.86 11.68 16.44
C VAL A 371 -10.56 10.70 15.48
N ILE A 372 -11.38 9.80 16.03
CA ILE A 372 -12.30 8.96 15.25
C ILE A 372 -13.74 9.35 15.60
N LEU A 373 -14.56 9.70 14.61
CA LEU A 373 -15.91 10.24 14.84
C LEU A 373 -16.93 9.15 15.23
N ASP A 374 -16.93 8.03 14.51
CA ASP A 374 -17.95 7.00 14.65
C ASP A 374 -17.41 5.77 15.41
N GLN A 375 -16.62 4.92 14.74
CA GLN A 375 -16.27 3.60 15.27
C GLN A 375 -14.86 3.18 14.90
N LEU A 376 -14.14 2.58 15.86
CA LEU A 376 -12.89 1.86 15.63
C LEU A 376 -13.13 0.35 15.83
N LYS A 377 -12.78 -0.44 14.80
CA LYS A 377 -12.84 -1.91 14.83
C LYS A 377 -11.46 -2.48 14.57
N ILE A 378 -10.97 -3.30 15.49
CA ILE A 378 -9.75 -4.10 15.33
C ILE A 378 -10.15 -5.54 15.52
N ILE A 379 -10.30 -6.24 14.40
CA ILE A 379 -10.91 -7.57 14.37
C ILE A 379 -9.99 -8.56 13.67
N ARG A 380 -9.91 -9.79 14.20
CA ARG A 380 -9.17 -10.91 13.61
C ARG A 380 -7.75 -10.52 13.14
N SER A 381 -7.10 -9.62 13.88
CA SER A 381 -5.78 -9.10 13.52
C SER A 381 -4.70 -9.86 14.28
N TYR A 382 -4.17 -10.92 13.67
CA TYR A 382 -3.28 -11.88 14.33
C TYR A 382 -1.84 -11.39 14.41
N SER A 383 -1.43 -10.45 13.55
CA SER A 383 -0.08 -9.90 13.55
C SER A 383 0.12 -8.78 14.57
N LEU A 384 -0.94 -8.27 15.21
CA LEU A 384 -0.83 -7.16 16.16
C LEU A 384 -0.54 -7.68 17.58
N THR A 385 0.43 -7.06 18.26
CA THR A 385 0.72 -7.25 19.68
C THR A 385 0.35 -6.02 20.51
N SER A 386 0.30 -4.84 19.90
CA SER A 386 -0.13 -3.58 20.52
C SER A 386 -1.04 -2.72 19.61
N LEU A 387 -1.67 -1.68 20.17
CA LEU A 387 -2.36 -0.62 19.38
C LEU A 387 -1.55 0.68 19.32
N ASN A 388 -0.26 0.63 19.63
CA ASN A 388 0.60 1.81 19.77
C ASN A 388 0.84 2.56 18.46
N PHE A 389 0.68 1.89 17.33
CA PHE A 389 0.76 2.49 15.99
C PHE A 389 -0.24 3.65 15.80
N LEU A 390 -1.36 3.67 16.53
CA LEU A 390 -2.26 4.83 16.63
C LEU A 390 -1.72 5.85 17.64
N ARG A 391 -0.53 6.37 17.36
CA ARG A 391 0.27 7.14 18.32
C ARG A 391 -0.41 8.42 18.82
N ASN A 392 -1.08 9.14 17.94
CA ASN A 392 -1.71 10.44 18.27
C ASN A 392 -3.19 10.35 18.67
N LEU A 393 -3.80 9.16 18.54
CA LEU A 393 -5.23 8.98 18.76
C LEU A 393 -5.55 9.24 20.23
N HIS A 394 -6.40 10.21 20.54
CA HIS A 394 -6.76 10.52 21.93
C HIS A 394 -8.27 10.54 22.17
N GLU A 395 -9.08 10.46 21.11
CA GLU A 395 -10.54 10.56 21.20
C GLU A 395 -11.24 9.67 20.16
N ILE A 396 -12.27 8.93 20.61
CA ILE A 396 -13.26 8.24 19.77
C ILE A 396 -14.64 8.75 20.19
N ARG A 397 -15.36 9.40 19.29
CA ARG A 397 -16.58 10.14 19.64
C ARG A 397 -17.83 9.28 19.73
N GLY A 398 -17.95 8.24 18.91
CA GLY A 398 -19.13 7.38 18.91
C GLY A 398 -20.40 8.06 18.37
N GLU A 399 -20.28 9.01 17.45
CA GLU A 399 -21.39 9.83 16.94
C GLU A 399 -22.44 8.95 16.22
N ASN A 400 -22.02 8.08 15.31
CA ASN A 400 -22.91 7.17 14.59
C ASN A 400 -22.43 5.71 14.65
N THR A 401 -22.89 4.97 15.67
CA THR A 401 -22.44 3.60 15.95
C THR A 401 -23.59 2.59 15.95
N ALA A 402 -23.37 1.44 15.32
CA ALA A 402 -24.28 0.31 15.45
C ALA A 402 -24.25 -0.21 16.90
N ASN A 403 -25.43 -0.37 17.51
CA ASN A 403 -25.62 -0.83 18.89
C ASN A 403 -24.90 0.02 19.95
N LYS A 404 -24.61 1.30 19.67
CA LYS A 404 -23.85 2.19 20.55
C LYS A 404 -22.44 1.70 20.88
N ILE A 405 -21.80 0.87 20.04
CA ILE A 405 -20.43 0.38 20.32
C ILE A 405 -19.42 1.23 19.54
N ALA A 406 -18.60 2.02 20.24
CA ALA A 406 -17.61 2.92 19.63
C ALA A 406 -16.26 2.23 19.37
N LEU A 407 -15.89 1.24 20.20
CA LEU A 407 -14.64 0.48 20.05
C LEU A 407 -14.93 -1.03 20.07
N VAL A 408 -14.47 -1.73 19.04
CA VAL A 408 -14.55 -3.20 18.96
C VAL A 408 -13.15 -3.77 18.84
N VAL A 409 -12.74 -4.58 19.80
CA VAL A 409 -11.46 -5.31 19.79
C VAL A 409 -11.80 -6.80 19.92
N ARG A 410 -11.80 -7.52 18.80
CA ARG A 410 -12.33 -8.90 18.77
C ARG A 410 -11.50 -9.89 17.96
N GLY A 411 -11.15 -11.01 18.57
CA GLY A 411 -10.48 -12.11 17.86
C GLY A 411 -9.01 -11.81 17.54
N ASN A 412 -8.35 -10.94 18.29
CA ASN A 412 -6.95 -10.60 18.05
C ASN A 412 -6.06 -11.54 18.85
N LYS A 413 -5.59 -12.59 18.18
CA LYS A 413 -4.90 -13.73 18.81
C LYS A 413 -3.65 -13.35 19.62
N ASN A 414 -2.89 -12.36 19.14
CA ASN A 414 -1.60 -12.00 19.73
C ASN A 414 -1.58 -10.65 20.45
N LEU A 415 -2.71 -9.93 20.50
CA LEU A 415 -2.79 -8.61 21.10
C LEU A 415 -2.60 -8.71 22.62
N GLN A 416 -1.64 -7.98 23.16
CA GLN A 416 -1.25 -7.98 24.57
C GLN A 416 -1.49 -6.63 25.23
N LYS A 417 -1.34 -5.53 24.48
CA LYS A 417 -1.45 -4.16 24.97
C LYS A 417 -2.39 -3.34 24.10
N LEU A 418 -3.06 -2.36 24.71
CA LEU A 418 -3.84 -1.35 23.98
C LEU A 418 -2.91 -0.19 23.59
N TRP A 419 -3.11 0.98 24.19
CA TRP A 419 -2.22 2.13 24.00
C TRP A 419 -1.34 2.30 25.22
N THR A 420 -0.02 2.27 25.04
CA THR A 420 0.98 2.49 26.09
C THR A 420 1.94 3.63 25.76
N THR A 421 2.55 4.22 26.78
CA THR A 421 3.63 5.21 26.66
C THR A 421 4.99 4.51 26.53
N LYS A 422 6.05 5.30 26.36
CA LYS A 422 7.43 4.78 26.30
C LYS A 422 7.86 4.14 27.62
N GLU A 423 7.27 4.60 28.72
CA GLU A 423 7.46 4.08 30.08
C GLU A 423 6.56 2.86 30.36
N ASN A 424 5.88 2.33 29.33
CA ASN A 424 4.97 1.18 29.42
C ASN A 424 3.71 1.43 30.28
N GLU A 425 3.32 2.70 30.45
CA GLU A 425 2.09 3.09 31.15
C GLU A 425 0.91 3.17 30.18
N THR A 426 -0.32 2.89 30.62
CA THR A 426 -1.51 2.97 29.75
C THR A 426 -1.81 4.42 29.34
N ARG A 427 -1.87 4.69 28.04
CA ARG A 427 -2.17 6.01 27.47
C ARG A 427 -3.67 6.22 27.38
N ALA A 428 -4.15 7.39 27.81
CA ALA A 428 -5.57 7.72 27.80
C ALA A 428 -6.08 7.98 26.37
N VAL A 429 -7.13 7.25 25.97
CA VAL A 429 -7.92 7.47 24.75
C VAL A 429 -9.38 7.53 25.17
N LYS A 430 -10.04 8.68 25.03
CA LYS A 430 -11.41 8.88 25.54
C LYS A 430 -12.46 8.30 24.60
N ILE A 431 -13.51 7.71 25.16
CA ILE A 431 -14.74 7.37 24.45
C ILE A 431 -15.81 8.38 24.87
N LEU A 432 -16.30 9.22 23.94
CA LEU A 432 -17.29 10.25 24.31
C LEU A 432 -18.72 9.72 24.37
N ASN A 433 -19.11 8.90 23.39
CA ASN A 433 -20.44 8.30 23.31
C ASN A 433 -20.32 6.81 22.96
N GLY A 434 -21.25 6.02 23.50
CA GLY A 434 -21.27 4.57 23.33
C GLY A 434 -20.42 3.79 24.34
N THR A 435 -20.32 2.49 24.08
CA THR A 435 -19.61 1.50 24.88
C THR A 435 -18.54 0.79 24.04
N VAL A 436 -17.91 -0.24 24.61
CA VAL A 436 -16.82 -1.01 24.02
C VAL A 436 -17.17 -2.49 23.94
N SER A 437 -16.47 -3.22 23.07
CA SER A 437 -16.63 -4.66 22.90
C SER A 437 -15.27 -5.35 22.85
N PHE A 438 -14.88 -6.07 23.91
CA PHE A 438 -13.66 -6.86 24.01
C PHE A 438 -13.98 -8.34 24.16
N HIS A 439 -13.69 -9.13 23.11
CA HIS A 439 -13.99 -10.57 23.09
C HIS A 439 -12.93 -11.35 22.32
N TYR A 440 -12.59 -12.56 22.77
CA TYR A 440 -11.64 -13.45 22.08
C TYR A 440 -10.26 -12.80 21.84
N ASN A 441 -9.70 -12.12 22.84
CA ASN A 441 -8.34 -11.59 22.81
C ASN A 441 -7.48 -12.32 23.84
N PRO A 442 -7.00 -13.53 23.50
CA PRO A 442 -6.53 -14.46 24.52
C PRO A 442 -5.24 -14.07 25.23
N LYS A 443 -4.47 -13.14 24.66
CA LYS A 443 -3.27 -12.57 25.30
C LYS A 443 -3.48 -11.16 25.88
N LEU A 444 -4.68 -10.57 25.74
CA LEU A 444 -4.98 -9.23 26.25
C LEU A 444 -5.58 -9.32 27.65
N CYS A 445 -4.81 -8.87 28.63
CA CYS A 445 -5.20 -8.99 30.02
C CYS A 445 -6.38 -8.12 30.41
N MET A 446 -7.27 -8.66 31.25
CA MET A 446 -8.41 -7.92 31.81
C MET A 446 -7.97 -6.66 32.57
N SER A 447 -6.81 -6.70 33.24
CA SER A 447 -6.24 -5.54 33.92
C SER A 447 -5.95 -4.37 32.97
N GLU A 448 -5.50 -4.64 31.73
CA GLU A 448 -5.29 -3.61 30.71
C GLU A 448 -6.63 -3.02 30.23
N ILE A 449 -7.66 -3.86 30.06
CA ILE A 449 -8.99 -3.42 29.65
C ILE A 449 -9.64 -2.55 30.74
N TYR A 450 -9.56 -2.93 32.00
CA TYR A 450 -10.10 -2.14 33.12
C TYR A 450 -9.35 -0.82 33.32
N LYS A 451 -8.01 -0.81 33.19
CA LYS A 451 -7.22 0.43 33.21
C LYS A 451 -7.66 1.37 32.10
N PHE A 452 -7.81 0.86 30.88
CA PHE A 452 -8.33 1.63 29.76
C PHE A 452 -9.74 2.16 30.04
N GLY A 453 -10.65 1.31 30.55
CA GLY A 453 -12.02 1.71 30.91
C GLY A 453 -12.06 2.88 31.89
N ASN A 454 -11.28 2.80 32.96
CA ASN A 454 -11.16 3.86 33.96
C ASN A 454 -10.62 5.16 33.36
N LEU A 455 -9.53 5.09 32.58
CA LEU A 455 -8.95 6.27 31.92
C LEU A 455 -9.89 6.90 30.89
N SER A 456 -10.74 6.08 30.26
CA SER A 456 -11.71 6.51 29.26
C SER A 456 -13.02 7.03 29.86
N SER A 457 -13.15 7.02 31.19
CA SER A 457 -14.39 7.37 31.91
C SER A 457 -15.60 6.51 31.52
N LEU A 458 -15.35 5.24 31.19
CA LEU A 458 -16.40 4.26 30.88
C LEU A 458 -17.04 3.70 32.16
N PRO A 459 -18.32 3.31 32.12
CA PRO A 459 -18.95 2.60 33.23
C PRO A 459 -18.33 1.21 33.42
N ALA A 460 -18.65 0.57 34.56
CA ALA A 460 -18.24 -0.81 34.81
C ALA A 460 -18.80 -1.76 33.74
N PHE A 461 -17.94 -2.65 33.24
CA PHE A 461 -18.28 -3.54 32.13
C PHE A 461 -19.11 -4.75 32.58
N SER A 462 -20.06 -5.14 31.73
CA SER A 462 -20.74 -6.43 31.82
C SER A 462 -20.06 -7.48 30.92
N ASP A 463 -20.40 -8.77 31.09
CA ASP A 463 -19.88 -9.86 30.25
C ASP A 463 -20.27 -9.73 28.76
N ILE A 464 -21.29 -8.91 28.44
CA ILE A 464 -21.70 -8.61 27.07
C ILE A 464 -20.68 -7.69 26.39
N GLU A 465 -20.16 -6.72 27.12
CA GLU A 465 -19.18 -5.74 26.62
C GLU A 465 -17.78 -6.33 26.68
N VAL A 466 -17.41 -6.94 27.81
CA VAL A 466 -16.08 -7.48 28.06
C VAL A 466 -16.20 -8.87 28.65
N SER A 467 -15.86 -9.89 27.88
CA SER A 467 -15.91 -11.28 28.34
C SER A 467 -14.66 -11.63 29.15
N ASN A 468 -14.82 -11.93 30.44
CA ASN A 468 -13.72 -12.37 31.31
C ASN A 468 -13.14 -13.75 30.96
N ILE A 469 -13.89 -14.61 30.27
CA ILE A 469 -13.46 -15.97 29.87
C ILE A 469 -12.72 -16.03 28.53
N SER A 470 -12.75 -14.94 27.75
CA SER A 470 -12.16 -14.93 26.39
C SER A 470 -11.09 -13.85 26.20
N ASN A 471 -10.78 -13.09 27.25
CA ASN A 471 -9.70 -12.11 27.25
C ASN A 471 -8.66 -12.51 28.31
N GLY A 472 -7.39 -12.65 27.90
CA GLY A 472 -6.31 -13.04 28.81
C GLY A 472 -6.35 -14.51 29.26
N ASP A 473 -7.01 -15.39 28.51
CA ASP A 473 -7.17 -16.82 28.81
C ASP A 473 -6.01 -17.72 28.34
N GLN A 474 -5.13 -17.23 27.45
CA GLN A 474 -3.93 -17.97 26.98
C GLN A 474 -2.61 -17.29 27.38
N PHE A 475 -2.66 -16.29 28.26
CA PHE A 475 -1.48 -15.59 28.73
C PHE A 475 -1.61 -15.31 30.22
N ALA A 476 -0.54 -15.54 30.99
CA ALA A 476 -0.55 -15.25 32.41
C ALA A 476 -0.42 -13.73 32.63
N CYS A 477 -1.54 -13.11 33.03
CA CYS A 477 -1.64 -11.67 33.20
C CYS A 477 -0.96 -11.15 34.47
N ILE A 478 -0.79 -12.02 35.46
CA ILE A 478 -0.08 -11.74 36.70
C ILE A 478 0.93 -12.86 36.89
N VAL A 479 2.20 -12.49 36.96
CA VAL A 479 3.32 -13.41 37.24
C VAL A 479 3.86 -13.07 38.61
N TYR A 480 3.73 -13.98 39.57
CA TYR A 480 4.35 -13.87 40.88
C TYR A 480 5.74 -14.51 40.88
N ASN A 481 6.62 -14.05 41.77
CA ASN A 481 7.92 -14.69 41.93
C ASN A 481 7.76 -16.02 42.67
N LEU A 482 8.26 -17.09 42.06
CA LEU A 482 8.33 -18.40 42.69
C LEU A 482 9.69 -18.58 43.36
N LEU A 483 9.69 -18.80 44.67
CA LEU A 483 10.92 -19.08 45.41
C LEU A 483 11.39 -20.50 45.11
N VAL A 484 12.54 -20.59 44.44
CA VAL A 484 13.22 -21.83 44.08
C VAL A 484 14.68 -21.71 44.49
N GLU A 485 15.22 -22.80 45.02
CA GLU A 485 16.60 -22.90 45.43
C GLU A 485 17.25 -24.17 44.90
N THR A 486 18.54 -24.07 44.59
CA THR A 486 19.37 -25.23 44.23
C THR A 486 19.91 -25.83 45.52
N VAL A 487 19.47 -27.03 45.87
CA VAL A 487 19.86 -27.69 47.11
C VAL A 487 21.17 -28.44 46.95
N LYS A 488 21.30 -29.17 45.84
CA LYS A 488 22.46 -30.03 45.59
C LYS A 488 22.66 -30.23 44.09
N ILE A 489 23.93 -30.22 43.68
CA ILE A 489 24.35 -30.57 42.31
C ILE A 489 25.16 -31.86 42.39
N GLU A 490 24.81 -32.84 41.56
CA GLU A 490 25.52 -34.11 41.41
C GLU A 490 25.95 -34.30 39.96
N THR A 491 26.76 -35.33 39.70
CA THR A 491 27.36 -35.60 38.38
C THR A 491 26.34 -35.71 37.24
N GLN A 492 25.11 -36.16 37.52
CA GLN A 492 24.06 -36.37 36.50
C GLN A 492 22.69 -35.86 36.95
N SER A 493 22.64 -35.08 38.04
CA SER A 493 21.37 -34.59 38.58
C SER A 493 21.50 -33.26 39.32
N ILE A 494 20.42 -32.49 39.36
CA ILE A 494 20.30 -31.27 40.15
C ILE A 494 19.06 -31.39 41.03
N VAL A 495 19.24 -31.26 42.33
CA VAL A 495 18.16 -31.26 43.32
C VAL A 495 17.74 -29.82 43.57
N ILE A 496 16.47 -29.53 43.32
CA ILE A 496 15.87 -28.22 43.54
C ILE A 496 14.79 -28.30 44.62
N ARG A 497 14.66 -27.22 45.38
CA ARG A 497 13.59 -27.00 46.35
C ARG A 497 12.75 -25.83 45.88
N MET A 498 11.44 -26.00 45.81
CA MET A 498 10.49 -24.96 45.46
C MET A 498 9.45 -24.79 46.57
N GLN A 499 9.10 -23.54 46.88
CA GLN A 499 8.05 -23.25 47.84
C GLN A 499 6.72 -23.08 47.13
N LYS A 500 5.65 -23.63 47.72
CA LYS A 500 4.30 -23.44 47.19
C LYS A 500 3.92 -21.95 47.27
N PRO A 501 3.56 -21.30 46.14
CA PRO A 501 3.19 -19.89 46.15
C PRO A 501 1.88 -19.68 46.92
N VAL A 502 1.82 -18.64 47.74
CA VAL A 502 0.65 -18.32 48.58
C VAL A 502 -0.42 -17.59 47.76
N GLU A 503 0.02 -16.83 46.76
CA GLU A 503 -0.78 -15.91 45.95
C GLU A 503 -1.51 -16.59 44.77
N VAL A 504 -1.37 -17.91 44.62
CA VAL A 504 -1.90 -18.66 43.48
C VAL A 504 -2.95 -19.68 43.92
N ASP A 505 -4.21 -19.32 43.72
CA ASP A 505 -5.35 -20.23 43.88
C ASP A 505 -5.40 -21.26 42.72
N ASN A 506 -5.85 -22.48 43.02
CA ASN A 506 -6.03 -23.57 42.05
C ASN A 506 -4.75 -23.94 41.26
N LEU A 507 -3.62 -24.03 41.96
CA LEU A 507 -2.37 -24.56 41.44
C LEU A 507 -2.52 -26.05 41.04
N GLU A 508 -2.31 -26.35 39.76
CA GLU A 508 -2.45 -27.71 39.22
C GLU A 508 -1.10 -28.46 39.17
N ARG A 509 -0.01 -27.79 38.78
CA ARG A 509 1.30 -28.44 38.64
C ARG A 509 2.45 -27.45 38.59
N PHE A 510 3.64 -27.94 38.86
CA PHE A 510 4.90 -27.25 38.56
C PHE A 510 5.51 -27.84 37.30
N LEU A 511 6.01 -26.95 36.44
CA LEU A 511 6.73 -27.30 35.22
C LEU A 511 8.17 -26.82 35.37
N VAL A 512 9.11 -27.75 35.39
CA VAL A 512 10.55 -27.45 35.46
C VAL A 512 11.11 -27.50 34.05
N TYR A 513 11.50 -26.34 33.54
CA TYR A 513 12.11 -26.21 32.22
C TYR A 513 13.61 -26.23 32.38
N PHE A 514 14.31 -27.06 31.61
CA PHE A 514 15.77 -27.11 31.62
C PHE A 514 16.37 -27.34 30.23
N ILE A 515 17.54 -26.77 29.99
CA ILE A 515 18.27 -26.84 28.72
C ILE A 515 19.78 -26.79 28.98
N GLU A 516 20.57 -27.40 28.10
CA GLU A 516 22.02 -27.18 28.11
C GLU A 516 22.31 -25.73 27.74
N ALA A 517 23.18 -25.05 28.49
CA ALA A 517 23.48 -23.64 28.31
C ALA A 517 23.95 -23.32 26.88
N ALA A 518 24.70 -24.23 26.26
CA ALA A 518 25.19 -24.09 24.88
C ALA A 518 24.07 -24.11 23.81
N LYS A 519 22.88 -24.62 24.15
CA LYS A 519 21.72 -24.70 23.24
C LYS A 519 20.72 -23.57 23.49
N TRP A 520 20.90 -22.76 24.52
CA TRP A 520 20.01 -21.66 24.83
C TRP A 520 20.40 -20.40 24.06
N ASN A 521 19.42 -19.82 23.35
CA ASN A 521 19.50 -18.48 22.78
C ASN A 521 18.47 -17.61 23.50
N GLU A 522 18.89 -16.46 24.04
CA GLU A 522 18.07 -15.57 24.89
C GLU A 522 16.81 -15.05 24.17
N THR A 523 16.75 -15.11 22.84
CA THR A 523 15.68 -14.54 22.01
C THR A 523 14.52 -15.49 21.67
N ILE A 524 14.49 -16.73 22.15
CA ILE A 524 13.42 -17.69 21.76
C ILE A 524 12.17 -17.47 22.61
N GLU A 525 11.20 -16.75 22.07
CA GLU A 525 9.82 -16.71 22.58
C GLU A 525 9.23 -18.13 22.62
N THR A 526 8.75 -18.54 23.78
CA THR A 526 8.15 -19.86 24.04
C THR A 526 6.74 -19.94 23.45
N THR A 527 6.63 -20.05 22.13
CA THR A 527 5.39 -20.53 21.50
C THR A 527 5.35 -22.05 21.57
N GLU A 528 4.35 -22.59 22.28
CA GLU A 528 4.20 -23.99 22.70
C GLU A 528 4.13 -25.05 21.58
N CYS A 529 4.34 -24.73 20.29
CA CYS A 529 4.18 -25.70 19.21
C CYS A 529 5.25 -25.70 18.11
N GLU A 530 6.39 -25.02 18.25
CA GLU A 530 7.52 -25.22 17.31
C GLU A 530 8.87 -25.29 18.05
N GLY A 531 9.37 -26.52 18.26
CA GLY A 531 10.79 -26.81 18.37
C GLY A 531 11.59 -26.20 19.53
N SER A 532 10.97 -25.88 20.69
CA SER A 532 11.74 -25.44 21.85
C SER A 532 12.69 -26.56 22.31
N SER A 533 14.00 -26.32 22.29
CA SER A 533 15.04 -27.27 22.78
C SER A 533 14.99 -27.51 24.29
N TRP A 534 14.07 -26.85 24.99
CA TRP A 534 13.80 -27.02 26.42
C TRP A 534 13.20 -28.38 26.71
N LYS A 535 13.80 -29.10 27.66
CA LYS A 535 13.22 -30.28 28.30
C LYS A 535 12.30 -29.82 29.43
N ILE A 536 11.21 -30.53 29.66
CA ILE A 536 10.19 -30.17 30.65
C ILE A 536 9.92 -31.39 31.55
N ASP A 537 10.10 -31.21 32.86
CA ASP A 537 9.60 -32.14 33.87
C ASP A 537 8.26 -31.63 34.44
N ASP A 538 7.21 -32.44 34.34
CA ASP A 538 5.87 -32.14 34.87
C ASP A 538 5.67 -32.78 36.26
N ILE A 539 5.46 -31.92 37.27
CA ILE A 539 5.20 -32.31 38.66
C ILE A 539 3.70 -32.18 38.94
N SER A 540 2.94 -33.26 38.68
CA SER A 540 1.48 -33.29 38.80
C SER A 540 0.92 -33.22 40.24
N SER A 541 -0.29 -32.64 40.36
CA SER A 541 -0.98 -32.18 41.58
C SER A 541 -1.22 -33.19 42.71
N LYS A 542 -1.11 -34.51 42.49
CA LYS A 542 -1.42 -35.50 43.55
C LYS A 542 -0.50 -35.43 44.78
N ARG A 543 0.69 -34.82 44.67
CA ARG A 543 1.63 -34.60 45.79
C ARG A 543 1.62 -33.17 46.35
N VAL A 544 1.10 -32.19 45.60
CA VAL A 544 1.27 -30.74 45.86
C VAL A 544 0.25 -30.17 46.87
N LEU A 545 -0.77 -30.94 47.22
CA LEU A 545 -1.89 -30.44 48.01
C LEU A 545 -1.56 -30.23 49.51
N ASN A 546 -0.56 -30.92 50.07
CA ASN A 546 -0.30 -30.91 51.53
C ASN A 546 1.09 -30.44 51.98
N GLU A 547 2.05 -30.23 51.07
CA GLU A 547 3.42 -29.84 51.42
C GLU A 547 3.69 -28.38 51.02
N THR A 548 4.28 -27.61 51.93
CA THR A 548 4.68 -26.20 51.70
C THR A 548 5.99 -26.10 50.93
N GLU A 549 6.86 -27.09 51.08
CA GLU A 549 8.13 -27.22 50.35
C GLU A 549 8.11 -28.49 49.50
N ILE A 550 8.51 -28.36 48.25
CA ILE A 550 8.52 -29.45 47.28
C ILE A 550 9.95 -29.62 46.78
N TYR A 551 10.45 -30.85 46.83
CA TYR A 551 11.77 -31.20 46.31
C TYR A 551 11.61 -31.95 44.99
N HIS A 552 12.38 -31.54 43.97
CA HIS A 552 12.43 -32.20 42.67
C HIS A 552 13.88 -32.47 42.27
N VAL A 553 14.10 -33.58 41.58
CA VAL A 553 15.42 -33.96 41.07
C VAL A 553 15.36 -33.94 39.55
N ILE A 554 16.06 -32.99 38.94
CA ILE A 554 16.29 -32.97 37.50
C ILE A 554 17.33 -34.06 37.22
N THR A 555 16.98 -35.05 36.40
CA THR A 555 17.81 -36.25 36.15
C THR A 555 18.22 -36.34 34.68
N ASN A 556 19.06 -37.34 34.35
CA ASN A 556 19.57 -37.57 32.99
C ASN A 556 20.32 -36.36 32.42
N LEU A 557 21.13 -35.72 33.28
CA LEU A 557 22.02 -34.64 32.87
C LEU A 557 23.38 -35.20 32.45
N GLU A 558 23.98 -34.59 31.45
CA GLU A 558 25.33 -34.94 31.00
C GLU A 558 26.37 -34.45 32.01
N PRO A 559 27.33 -35.30 32.43
CA PRO A 559 28.39 -34.87 33.34
C PRO A 559 29.20 -33.68 32.81
N ASN A 560 29.63 -32.80 33.72
CA ASN A 560 30.46 -31.62 33.41
C ASN A 560 29.84 -30.68 32.34
N THR A 561 28.51 -30.66 32.24
CA THR A 561 27.76 -29.84 31.30
C THR A 561 26.95 -28.79 32.06
N GLU A 562 26.99 -27.55 31.57
CA GLU A 562 26.25 -26.47 32.19
C GLU A 562 24.78 -26.47 31.73
N TYR A 563 23.86 -26.38 32.70
CA TYR A 563 22.43 -26.36 32.48
C TYR A 563 21.81 -25.06 32.99
N ILE A 564 20.77 -24.64 32.27
CA ILE A 564 19.94 -23.50 32.59
C ILE A 564 18.54 -24.01 32.83
N TYR A 565 17.93 -23.59 33.93
CA TYR A 565 16.59 -24.02 34.28
C TYR A 565 15.80 -22.96 35.04
N TYR A 566 14.49 -23.07 34.96
CA TYR A 566 13.54 -22.28 35.73
C TYR A 566 12.27 -23.11 35.98
N VAL A 567 11.49 -22.69 36.96
CA VAL A 567 10.23 -23.36 37.32
C VAL A 567 9.07 -22.41 37.09
N LYS A 568 8.01 -22.93 36.48
CA LYS A 568 6.75 -22.20 36.24
C LYS A 568 5.58 -22.99 36.80
N THR A 569 4.60 -22.30 37.37
CA THR A 569 3.35 -22.94 37.79
C THR A 569 2.30 -22.93 36.68
N TYR A 570 1.50 -24.00 36.62
CA TYR A 570 0.31 -24.07 35.77
C TYR A 570 -0.92 -24.02 36.65
N THR A 571 -1.85 -23.12 36.33
CA THR A 571 -3.03 -22.83 37.12
C THR A 571 -4.23 -22.66 36.19
N ILE A 572 -5.45 -22.79 36.73
CA ILE A 572 -6.69 -22.58 35.96
C ILE A 572 -7.00 -21.07 35.80
N ALA A 573 -6.40 -20.22 36.64
CA ALA A 573 -6.59 -18.77 36.62
C ALA A 573 -5.54 -18.08 35.73
N SER A 574 -5.77 -16.81 35.35
CA SER A 574 -4.82 -15.98 34.58
C SER A 574 -3.62 -15.51 35.42
N THR A 575 -3.19 -16.32 36.40
CA THR A 575 -2.09 -16.05 37.33
C THR A 575 -1.10 -17.21 37.28
N THR A 576 0.19 -16.92 37.16
CA THR A 576 1.26 -17.92 37.25
C THR A 576 2.31 -17.45 38.24
N SER A 577 3.17 -18.34 38.69
CA SER A 577 4.40 -18.01 39.40
C SER A 577 5.57 -18.55 38.60
N MET A 578 6.62 -17.77 38.48
CA MET A 578 7.83 -18.13 37.78
C MET A 578 9.04 -17.83 38.65
N SER A 579 10.01 -18.74 38.66
CA SER A 579 11.26 -18.53 39.38
C SER A 579 12.22 -17.67 38.58
N ASP A 580 13.28 -17.20 39.24
CA ASP A 580 14.47 -16.75 38.53
C ASP A 580 15.04 -17.85 37.63
N ILE A 581 15.85 -17.44 36.67
CA ILE A 581 16.59 -18.36 35.80
C ILE A 581 17.89 -18.75 36.53
N PHE A 582 18.05 -20.04 36.76
CA PHE A 582 19.25 -20.61 37.38
C PHE A 582 20.20 -21.14 36.32
N ARG A 583 21.49 -21.03 36.58
CA ARG A 583 22.56 -21.54 35.72
C ARG A 583 23.58 -22.27 36.59
N ASN A 584 23.71 -23.58 36.38
CA ASN A 584 24.53 -24.46 37.21
C ASN A 584 25.29 -25.46 36.33
N LYS A 585 26.50 -25.85 36.75
CA LYS A 585 27.39 -26.76 36.03
C LYS A 585 27.68 -28.03 36.81
#